data_AF-F0XZ19-F1
#
_entry.id   AF-F0XZ19-F1
#
_cell.length_a   1.000
_cell.length_b   1.000
_cell.length_c   1.000
_cell.angle_alpha   90.00
_cell.angle_beta   90.00
_cell.angle_gamma   90.00
#
_symmetry.space_group_name_H-M   'P 1'
#
loop_
_entity.id
_entity.type
_entity.pdbx_description
1 polymer ?
#
loop_
_entity_poly.entity_id
_entity_poly.type
_entity_poly.pdbx_seq_one_letter_code
_entity_poly.pdbx_strand_id
1 'polypeptide(L)'
;MLSTTTALPTETSWGDTLKSYQAERGLASWDKLGEAHPPKDHRVTHYEKRSKFNPLLQRHYDPRRERSARNSAAEADGAKLAAALDKQPPFDIVTHEFRSGKTPAERAPSNKPPDSRTSWNIINHKAKDPRAPPRKSVVDARAESGLLPASWKRREFDIVSNKYISDHKGRTLRDRTEAKHSAQKLFWETHDFDPLLGRYYDAGKEADFAKQRAVLSSIAGQGSVARLPPAVQYCEGAAYDIVSHAVKDQAKLEVASGVGNRAIASKKGPSVEAELRDRSVKRDDRDKSRALARFAKTVDFCEREGGRHHGYDVLTHESHVGRLARPMATMRIKKPDGPWQQLSKSAAVVTADLGGRPLPATKRSATAKAAPRDLSGAQVPAPPTAPASSRTGNVPMRSKPSGRGVPAPTGAAAPAPRPSVPALKLPTSPA
;
A
#
# COMPACT_ATOMS: atom_id res chain seq x y z
N MET A 1 -0.85 -41.29 11.24
CA MET A 1 -1.83 -42.34 11.58
C MET A 1 -2.61 -41.82 12.77
N LEU A 2 -3.85 -41.42 12.57
CA LEU A 2 -4.72 -40.94 13.64
C LEU A 2 -5.28 -42.18 14.35
N SER A 3 -4.72 -42.50 15.52
CA SER A 3 -5.32 -43.49 16.42
C SER A 3 -6.58 -42.85 17.02
N THR A 4 -7.70 -42.95 16.31
CA THR A 4 -9.03 -42.79 16.92
C THR A 4 -9.27 -44.02 17.77
N THR A 5 -8.75 -44.01 19.00
CA THR A 5 -9.15 -44.96 20.04
C THR A 5 -10.55 -44.58 20.47
N THR A 6 -11.54 -45.05 19.71
CA THR A 6 -12.92 -45.18 20.20
C THR A 6 -12.92 -46.37 21.14
N ALA A 7 -12.36 -46.20 22.33
CA ALA A 7 -12.47 -47.20 23.39
C ALA A 7 -13.95 -47.35 23.73
N LEU A 8 -14.45 -48.59 23.69
CA LEU A 8 -15.77 -48.93 24.23
C LEU A 8 -15.82 -48.45 25.69
N PRO A 9 -16.94 -47.85 26.14
CA PRO A 9 -17.03 -47.33 27.50
C PRO A 9 -16.93 -48.50 28.50
N THR A 10 -15.81 -48.56 29.23
CA THR A 10 -15.58 -49.51 30.33
C THR A 10 -16.30 -49.08 31.62
N GLU A 11 -17.14 -48.05 31.56
CA GLU A 11 -17.78 -47.45 32.72
C GLU A 11 -19.10 -48.17 33.04
N THR A 12 -19.23 -48.63 34.28
CA THR A 12 -20.28 -49.52 34.76
C THR A 12 -21.63 -48.85 34.97
N SER A 13 -21.71 -47.52 34.95
CA SER A 13 -22.96 -46.78 35.13
C SER A 13 -23.07 -45.56 34.21
N TRP A 14 -24.30 -45.25 33.79
CA TRP A 14 -24.59 -44.05 33.00
C TRP A 14 -24.31 -42.73 33.76
N GLY A 15 -24.27 -42.79 35.09
CA GLY A 15 -23.88 -41.65 35.90
C GLY A 15 -22.39 -41.33 35.78
N ASP A 16 -21.55 -42.35 35.58
CA ASP A 16 -20.11 -42.16 35.43
C ASP A 16 -19.77 -41.68 34.02
N THR A 17 -20.51 -42.15 33.00
CA THR A 17 -20.35 -41.66 31.62
C THR A 17 -20.69 -40.18 31.48
N LEU A 18 -21.66 -39.67 32.25
CA LEU A 18 -21.94 -38.23 32.29
C LEU A 18 -20.85 -37.42 32.99
N LYS A 19 -20.25 -37.96 34.06
CA LYS A 19 -19.16 -37.30 34.78
C LYS A 19 -17.88 -37.25 33.95
N SER A 20 -17.53 -38.33 33.27
CA SER A 20 -16.40 -38.38 32.34
C SER A 20 -16.63 -37.42 31.16
N TYR A 21 -17.83 -37.40 30.60
CA TYR A 21 -18.21 -36.45 29.55
C TYR A 21 -18.11 -34.97 30.01
N GLN A 22 -18.52 -34.68 31.24
CA GLN A 22 -18.43 -33.33 31.81
C GLN A 22 -16.97 -32.93 32.11
N ALA A 23 -16.14 -33.87 32.57
CA ALA A 23 -14.71 -33.68 32.78
C ALA A 23 -13.96 -33.45 31.46
N GLU A 24 -14.28 -34.21 30.41
CA GLU A 24 -13.72 -34.03 29.05
C GLU A 24 -14.08 -32.68 28.42
N ARG A 25 -15.26 -32.12 28.76
CA ARG A 25 -15.64 -30.77 28.34
C ARG A 25 -14.89 -29.66 29.07
N GLY A 26 -14.44 -29.92 30.31
CA GLY A 26 -13.68 -28.96 31.13
C GLY A 26 -12.20 -28.85 30.78
N LEU A 27 -11.62 -29.87 30.12
CA LEU A 27 -10.20 -29.88 29.74
C LEU A 27 -9.92 -28.94 28.56
N ALA A 28 -8.84 -28.16 28.66
CA ALA A 28 -8.37 -27.30 27.59
C ALA A 28 -7.88 -28.13 26.38
N SER A 29 -7.98 -27.58 25.17
CA SER A 29 -7.78 -28.34 23.91
C SER A 29 -6.41 -29.02 23.76
N TRP A 30 -5.38 -28.55 24.47
CA TRP A 30 -4.02 -29.11 24.45
C TRP A 30 -3.84 -30.30 25.41
N ASP A 31 -4.60 -30.38 26.51
CA ASP A 31 -4.59 -31.57 27.39
C ASP A 31 -5.22 -32.79 26.70
N LYS A 32 -6.15 -32.56 25.78
CA LYS A 32 -6.88 -33.62 25.06
C LYS A 32 -6.00 -34.46 24.12
N LEU A 33 -4.84 -33.94 23.71
CA LEU A 33 -3.90 -34.64 22.84
C LEU A 33 -2.70 -35.27 23.59
N GLY A 34 -2.62 -35.12 24.92
CA GLY A 34 -1.42 -35.52 25.67
C GLY A 34 -0.17 -34.73 25.26
N GLU A 35 -0.34 -33.59 24.59
CA GLU A 35 0.75 -32.72 24.17
C GLU A 35 1.18 -31.85 25.36
N ALA A 36 2.48 -31.92 25.69
CA ALA A 36 3.07 -31.08 26.73
C ALA A 36 2.74 -29.60 26.48
N HIS A 37 2.50 -28.85 27.56
CA HIS A 37 2.17 -27.42 27.49
C HIS A 37 3.03 -26.70 26.44
N PRO A 38 2.44 -25.85 25.57
CA PRO A 38 3.23 -25.07 24.63
C PRO A 38 4.29 -24.31 25.44
N PRO A 39 5.58 -24.42 25.06
CA PRO A 39 6.65 -23.82 25.85
C PRO A 39 6.32 -22.35 26.05
N LYS A 40 6.29 -21.91 27.32
CA LYS A 40 6.06 -20.49 27.67
C LYS A 40 6.98 -19.65 26.79
N ASP A 41 6.40 -18.75 26.00
CA ASP A 41 7.13 -17.85 25.10
C ASP A 41 8.34 -17.29 25.84
N HIS A 42 9.53 -17.79 25.53
CA HIS A 42 10.75 -17.34 26.15
C HIS A 42 10.98 -15.90 25.69
N ARG A 43 10.66 -14.94 26.56
CA ARG A 43 10.86 -13.52 26.32
C ARG A 43 12.36 -13.25 26.33
N VAL A 44 12.96 -13.31 25.14
CA VAL A 44 14.36 -12.96 24.91
C VAL A 44 14.60 -11.55 25.41
N THR A 45 15.46 -11.41 26.42
CA THR A 45 15.77 -10.14 27.05
C THR A 45 16.61 -9.26 26.10
N HIS A 46 16.59 -7.94 26.30
CA HIS A 46 17.34 -7.00 25.47
C HIS A 46 18.87 -7.25 25.53
N TYR A 47 19.37 -7.78 26.64
CA TYR A 47 20.79 -8.15 26.81
C TYR A 47 21.19 -9.37 25.94
N GLU A 48 20.36 -10.41 25.88
CA GLU A 48 20.59 -11.57 25.00
C GLU A 48 20.60 -11.21 23.51
N LYS A 49 19.93 -10.12 23.11
CA LYS A 49 19.96 -9.63 21.72
C LYS A 49 21.28 -8.93 21.39
N ARG A 50 21.90 -8.23 22.35
CA ARG A 50 23.16 -7.50 22.16
C ARG A 50 24.39 -8.40 22.15
N SER A 51 24.34 -9.57 22.81
CA SER A 51 25.47 -10.50 22.93
C SER A 51 25.65 -11.48 21.75
N LYS A 52 24.99 -11.28 20.60
CA LYS A 52 25.00 -12.26 19.48
C LYS A 52 26.12 -12.06 18.46
N PHE A 53 26.86 -10.96 18.57
CA PHE A 53 27.94 -10.63 17.64
C PHE A 53 29.12 -10.06 18.44
N ASN A 54 30.29 -10.63 18.21
CA ASN A 54 31.53 -10.16 18.81
C ASN A 54 32.16 -9.11 17.88
N PRO A 55 32.16 -7.82 18.24
CA PRO A 55 32.70 -6.77 17.38
C PRO A 55 34.23 -6.82 17.26
N LEU A 56 34.94 -7.37 18.25
CA LEU A 56 36.40 -7.47 18.23
C LEU A 56 36.87 -8.57 17.28
N LEU A 57 36.20 -9.73 17.32
CA LEU A 57 36.51 -10.85 16.43
C LEU A 57 35.76 -10.78 15.09
N GLN A 58 34.80 -9.86 14.96
CA GLN A 58 33.86 -9.75 13.83
C GLN A 58 33.13 -11.07 13.51
N ARG A 59 32.77 -11.84 14.55
CA ARG A 59 32.14 -13.16 14.41
C ARG A 59 30.89 -13.27 15.26
N HIS A 60 29.92 -14.06 14.81
CA HIS A 60 28.79 -14.42 15.64
C HIS A 60 29.22 -15.45 16.70
N TYR A 61 28.76 -15.27 17.95
CA TYR A 61 28.98 -16.27 19.00
C TYR A 61 28.22 -17.58 18.70
N ASP A 62 27.08 -17.48 17.99
CA ASP A 62 26.32 -18.64 17.54
C ASP A 62 27.01 -19.32 16.33
N PRO A 63 27.50 -20.57 16.47
CA PRO A 63 28.28 -21.22 15.41
C PRO A 63 27.45 -21.52 14.15
N ARG A 64 26.15 -21.76 14.30
CA ARG A 64 25.24 -21.99 13.16
C ARG A 64 25.06 -20.72 12.32
N ARG A 65 24.91 -19.57 13.00
CA ARG A 65 24.74 -18.27 12.35
C ARG A 65 26.03 -17.83 11.67
N GLU A 66 27.17 -18.05 12.32
CA GLU A 66 28.50 -17.80 11.75
C GLU A 66 28.74 -18.63 10.49
N ARG A 67 28.42 -19.94 10.51
CA ARG A 67 28.52 -20.79 9.31
C ARG A 67 27.64 -20.29 8.17
N SER A 68 26.39 -19.92 8.47
CA SER A 68 25.48 -19.37 7.45
C SER A 68 25.99 -18.07 6.86
N ALA A 69 26.52 -17.16 7.68
CA ALA A 69 27.09 -15.89 7.23
C ALA A 69 28.32 -16.13 6.33
N ARG A 70 29.23 -17.03 6.74
CA ARG A 70 30.40 -17.42 5.94
C ARG A 70 30.03 -18.03 4.61
N ASN A 71 29.06 -18.94 4.58
CA ASN A 71 28.60 -19.56 3.34
C ASN A 71 28.01 -18.50 2.40
N SER A 72 27.18 -17.58 2.92
CA SER A 72 26.61 -16.50 2.10
C SER A 72 27.67 -15.54 1.54
N ALA A 73 28.73 -15.25 2.30
CA ALA A 73 29.84 -14.44 1.84
C ALA A 73 30.64 -15.16 0.73
N ALA A 74 30.94 -16.44 0.94
CA ALA A 74 31.63 -17.27 -0.05
C ALA A 74 30.82 -17.42 -1.35
N GLU A 75 29.50 -17.58 -1.26
CA GLU A 75 28.60 -17.59 -2.42
C GLU A 75 28.60 -16.26 -3.16
N ALA A 76 28.54 -15.14 -2.43
CA ALA A 76 28.57 -13.81 -3.03
C ALA A 76 29.90 -13.51 -3.74
N ASP A 77 31.02 -13.93 -3.16
CA ASP A 77 32.34 -13.75 -3.77
C ASP A 77 32.55 -14.70 -4.95
N GLY A 78 32.06 -15.94 -4.86
CA GLY A 78 32.02 -16.87 -5.99
C GLY A 78 31.20 -16.35 -7.16
N ALA A 79 30.05 -15.72 -6.89
CA ALA A 79 29.21 -15.10 -7.92
C ALA A 79 29.90 -13.90 -8.59
N LYS A 80 30.60 -13.05 -7.83
CA LYS A 80 31.40 -11.94 -8.39
C LYS A 80 32.53 -12.47 -9.28
N LEU A 81 33.20 -13.53 -8.85
CA LEU A 81 34.29 -14.16 -9.60
C LEU A 81 33.76 -14.78 -10.90
N ALA A 82 32.64 -15.50 -10.85
CA ALA A 82 31.98 -16.05 -12.05
C ALA A 82 31.58 -14.94 -13.03
N ALA A 83 30.97 -13.85 -12.55
CA ALA A 83 30.60 -12.71 -13.39
C ALA A 83 31.83 -11.98 -13.99
N ALA A 84 32.95 -11.94 -13.27
CA ALA A 84 34.21 -11.41 -13.79
C ALA A 84 34.80 -12.33 -14.86
N LEU A 85 34.77 -13.65 -14.64
CA LEU A 85 35.20 -14.64 -15.61
C LEU A 85 34.37 -14.57 -16.89
N ASP A 86 33.05 -14.40 -16.80
CA ASP A 86 32.17 -14.28 -17.96
C ASP A 86 32.53 -13.10 -18.87
N LYS A 87 32.96 -11.97 -18.29
CA LYS A 87 33.37 -10.77 -19.02
C LYS A 87 34.74 -10.86 -19.66
N GLN A 88 35.57 -11.85 -19.29
CA GLN A 88 36.88 -12.04 -19.91
C GLN A 88 36.77 -12.68 -21.31
N PRO A 89 37.70 -12.37 -22.24
CA PRO A 89 37.75 -12.99 -23.55
C PRO A 89 37.89 -14.53 -23.44
N PRO A 90 37.43 -15.30 -24.46
CA PRO A 90 37.41 -16.75 -24.42
C PRO A 90 38.80 -17.41 -24.53
N PHE A 91 39.82 -16.63 -24.84
CA PHE A 91 41.21 -17.07 -24.95
C PHE A 91 42.07 -16.38 -23.88
N ASP A 92 43.13 -17.05 -23.46
CA ASP A 92 44.16 -16.45 -22.63
C ASP A 92 44.96 -15.43 -23.45
N ILE A 93 45.13 -14.22 -22.93
CA ILE A 93 45.83 -13.14 -23.64
C ILE A 93 47.33 -13.45 -23.75
N VAL A 94 47.88 -14.26 -22.84
CA VAL A 94 49.32 -14.56 -22.78
C VAL A 94 49.66 -15.84 -23.55
N THR A 95 48.90 -16.92 -23.37
CA THR A 95 49.18 -18.20 -24.03
C THR A 95 48.40 -18.40 -25.33
N HIS A 96 47.42 -17.54 -25.63
CA HIS A 96 46.49 -17.65 -26.75
C HIS A 96 45.68 -18.95 -26.80
N GLU A 97 45.73 -19.76 -25.73
CA GLU A 97 44.95 -20.98 -25.61
C GLU A 97 43.49 -20.65 -25.27
N PHE A 98 42.56 -21.44 -25.82
CA PHE A 98 41.15 -21.33 -25.47
C PHE A 98 40.94 -21.80 -24.04
N ARG A 99 40.29 -20.96 -23.22
CA ARG A 99 39.91 -21.35 -21.87
C ARG A 99 38.74 -22.34 -21.96
N SER A 100 38.96 -23.53 -21.41
CA SER A 100 37.96 -24.60 -21.39
C SER A 100 36.66 -24.12 -20.73
N GLY A 101 35.52 -24.35 -21.39
CA GLY A 101 34.19 -23.96 -20.90
C GLY A 101 33.52 -22.79 -21.64
N LYS A 102 34.26 -22.01 -22.43
CA LYS A 102 33.67 -21.04 -23.37
C LYS A 102 33.92 -21.49 -24.82
N THR A 103 33.27 -22.57 -25.24
CA THR A 103 33.15 -22.83 -26.67
C THR A 103 32.37 -21.66 -27.29
N PRO A 104 32.80 -21.12 -28.45
CA PRO A 104 31.99 -20.15 -29.17
C PRO A 104 30.62 -20.80 -29.36
N ALA A 105 29.56 -20.20 -28.81
CA ALA A 105 28.21 -20.67 -29.06
C ALA A 105 28.03 -20.75 -30.57
N GLU A 106 27.86 -21.96 -31.09
CA GLU A 106 27.69 -22.23 -32.50
C GLU A 106 26.47 -21.42 -32.95
N ARG A 107 26.71 -20.29 -33.61
CA ARG A 107 25.62 -19.43 -34.10
C ARG A 107 24.85 -20.28 -35.09
N ALA A 108 23.57 -20.54 -34.79
CA ALA A 108 22.66 -21.23 -35.70
C ALA A 108 22.84 -20.65 -37.12
N PRO A 109 22.94 -21.50 -38.16
CA PRO A 109 23.17 -21.04 -39.52
C PRO A 109 22.04 -20.09 -39.90
N SER A 110 22.39 -18.81 -39.99
CA SER A 110 21.46 -17.80 -40.50
C SER A 110 21.27 -18.10 -41.98
N ASN A 111 20.02 -18.38 -42.40
CA ASN A 111 19.63 -18.54 -43.81
C ASN A 111 19.86 -17.28 -44.67
N LYS A 112 20.43 -16.21 -44.10
CA LYS A 112 20.87 -15.03 -44.85
C LYS A 112 22.23 -15.33 -45.48
N PRO A 113 22.39 -15.15 -46.80
CA PRO A 113 23.70 -15.28 -47.43
C PRO A 113 24.69 -14.34 -46.74
N PRO A 114 25.97 -14.72 -46.64
CA PRO A 114 26.99 -13.90 -46.01
C PRO A 114 26.97 -12.52 -46.67
N ASP A 115 26.73 -11.49 -45.87
CA ASP A 115 26.68 -10.11 -46.37
C ASP A 115 28.06 -9.77 -46.94
N SER A 116 28.18 -9.79 -48.27
CA SER A 116 29.39 -9.34 -48.94
C SER A 116 29.63 -7.92 -48.43
N ARG A 117 30.77 -7.66 -47.78
CA ARG A 117 31.12 -6.36 -47.18
C ARG A 117 31.22 -5.22 -48.21
N THR A 118 30.85 -5.48 -49.45
CA THR A 118 30.72 -4.58 -50.59
C THR A 118 29.29 -4.03 -50.69
N SER A 119 29.18 -2.74 -51.01
CA SER A 119 27.89 -2.04 -51.19
C SER A 119 27.14 -2.42 -52.48
N TRP A 120 27.78 -3.19 -53.36
CA TRP A 120 27.20 -3.71 -54.60
C TRP A 120 27.07 -5.23 -54.58
N ASN A 121 26.07 -5.74 -55.30
CA ASN A 121 25.91 -7.16 -55.59
C ASN A 121 27.04 -7.59 -56.54
N ILE A 122 27.87 -8.53 -56.12
CA ILE A 122 29.06 -8.98 -56.87
C ILE A 122 28.67 -9.72 -58.16
N ILE A 123 27.49 -10.34 -58.21
CA ILE A 123 27.01 -11.12 -59.37
C ILE A 123 26.36 -10.21 -60.41
N ASN A 124 25.61 -9.20 -59.96
CA ASN A 124 24.76 -8.39 -60.84
C ASN A 124 25.28 -6.95 -61.01
N HIS A 125 26.40 -6.59 -60.35
CA HIS A 125 27.03 -5.26 -60.28
C HIS A 125 26.12 -4.08 -59.87
N LYS A 126 24.87 -4.33 -59.49
CA LYS A 126 23.94 -3.30 -59.00
C LYS A 126 24.21 -2.96 -57.55
N ALA A 127 24.05 -1.69 -57.18
CA ALA A 127 24.04 -1.27 -55.78
C ALA A 127 22.96 -2.04 -55.01
N LYS A 128 23.27 -2.54 -53.81
CA LYS A 128 22.29 -3.22 -52.94
C LYS A 128 21.16 -2.27 -52.51
N ASP A 129 21.46 -0.97 -52.42
CA ASP A 129 20.50 0.10 -52.15
C ASP A 129 20.80 1.28 -53.08
N PRO A 130 19.94 1.60 -54.07
CA PRO A 130 20.18 2.65 -55.06
C PRO A 130 20.16 4.08 -54.49
N ARG A 131 19.74 4.26 -53.23
CA ARG A 131 19.72 5.57 -52.55
C ARG A 131 20.88 5.78 -51.57
N ALA A 132 21.70 4.76 -51.30
CA ALA A 132 22.81 4.89 -50.36
C ALA A 132 24.02 5.58 -51.02
N PRO A 133 24.57 6.66 -50.43
CA PRO A 133 25.80 7.27 -50.95
C PRO A 133 26.96 6.25 -50.88
N PRO A 134 27.96 6.35 -51.79
CA PRO A 134 29.12 5.47 -51.76
C PRO A 134 29.78 5.55 -50.38
N ARG A 135 29.95 4.41 -49.71
CA ARG A 135 30.64 4.35 -48.43
C ARG A 135 32.09 4.82 -48.64
N LYS A 136 32.46 5.95 -48.03
CA LYS A 136 33.85 6.43 -48.00
C LYS A 136 34.75 5.34 -47.44
N SER A 137 35.99 5.25 -47.93
CA SER A 137 36.93 4.25 -47.44
C SER A 137 37.22 4.48 -45.94
N VAL A 138 37.59 3.42 -45.22
CA VAL A 138 37.96 3.52 -43.79
C VAL A 138 39.14 4.49 -43.58
N VAL A 139 39.97 4.67 -44.60
CA VAL A 139 41.10 5.60 -44.60
C VAL A 139 40.61 7.06 -44.66
N ASP A 140 39.65 7.34 -45.53
CA ASP A 140 39.05 8.68 -45.65
C ASP A 140 38.26 9.04 -44.38
N ALA A 141 37.51 8.09 -43.83
CA ALA A 141 36.78 8.28 -42.57
C ALA A 141 37.72 8.50 -41.36
N ARG A 142 38.89 7.86 -41.33
CA ARG A 142 39.92 8.07 -40.28
C ARG A 142 40.68 9.38 -40.44
N ALA A 143 40.87 9.84 -41.68
CA ALA A 143 41.47 11.15 -41.96
C ALA A 143 40.52 12.30 -41.60
N GLU A 144 39.22 12.16 -41.87
CA GLU A 144 38.18 13.14 -41.50
C GLU A 144 37.92 13.19 -39.99
N SER A 145 38.11 12.08 -39.28
CA SER A 145 37.93 12.00 -37.82
C SER A 145 39.16 12.41 -36.99
N GLY A 146 40.21 12.94 -37.63
CA GLY A 146 41.39 13.50 -36.94
C GLY A 146 42.27 12.48 -36.20
N LEU A 147 41.99 11.17 -36.35
CA LEU A 147 42.68 10.08 -35.65
C LEU A 147 44.01 9.68 -36.29
N LEU A 148 44.33 10.20 -37.47
CA LEU A 148 45.64 10.05 -38.10
C LEU A 148 46.45 11.34 -37.90
N PRO A 149 47.73 11.26 -37.49
CA PRO A 149 48.57 12.44 -37.40
C PRO A 149 48.67 13.07 -38.80
N ALA A 150 48.24 14.33 -38.90
CA ALA A 150 48.42 15.12 -40.10
C ALA A 150 49.90 15.04 -40.51
N SER A 151 50.16 14.63 -41.75
CA SER A 151 51.52 14.62 -42.31
C SER A 151 52.16 16.00 -42.11
N TRP A 152 53.49 16.08 -42.04
CA TRP A 152 54.20 17.35 -41.81
C TRP A 152 53.70 18.51 -42.70
N LYS A 153 53.33 18.21 -43.95
CA LYS A 153 52.78 19.17 -44.93
C LYS A 153 51.33 19.61 -44.66
N ARG A 154 50.60 18.95 -43.75
CA ARG A 154 49.23 19.27 -43.34
C ARG A 154 49.15 19.93 -41.96
N ARG A 155 50.27 20.04 -41.22
CA ARG A 155 50.28 20.74 -39.93
C ARG A 155 50.29 22.24 -40.18
N GLU A 156 49.39 22.96 -39.54
CA GLU A 156 49.28 24.41 -39.72
C GLU A 156 50.32 25.19 -38.87
N PHE A 157 50.95 24.50 -37.92
CA PHE A 157 51.93 25.03 -36.98
C PHE A 157 53.24 24.25 -37.08
N ASP A 158 54.34 24.98 -37.25
CA ASP A 158 55.68 24.44 -37.25
C ASP A 158 56.25 24.45 -35.84
N ILE A 159 56.50 23.25 -35.32
CA ILE A 159 56.98 23.01 -33.96
C ILE A 159 58.45 23.46 -33.81
N VAL A 160 59.24 23.39 -34.89
CA VAL A 160 60.67 23.74 -34.84
C VAL A 160 60.86 25.25 -34.82
N SER A 161 60.10 25.97 -35.65
CA SER A 161 60.17 27.44 -35.70
C SER A 161 59.20 28.16 -34.75
N ASN A 162 58.30 27.42 -34.09
CA ASN A 162 57.26 27.93 -33.18
C ASN A 162 56.37 29.00 -33.86
N LYS A 163 56.06 28.79 -35.14
CA LYS A 163 55.31 29.73 -35.98
C LYS A 163 54.23 29.01 -36.77
N TYR A 164 53.15 29.72 -37.08
CA TYR A 164 52.16 29.21 -38.01
C TYR A 164 52.67 29.33 -39.45
N ILE A 165 52.37 28.33 -40.26
CA ILE A 165 52.79 28.27 -41.66
C ILE A 165 52.08 29.34 -42.49
N SER A 166 50.83 29.66 -42.16
CA SER A 166 50.05 30.74 -42.77
C SER A 166 49.62 31.77 -41.73
N ASP A 167 49.77 33.06 -42.04
CA ASP A 167 49.35 34.19 -41.19
C ASP A 167 49.70 34.05 -39.70
N HIS A 168 50.99 33.92 -39.39
CA HIS A 168 51.47 33.76 -38.01
C HIS A 168 51.00 34.86 -37.07
N LYS A 169 51.11 36.13 -37.48
CA LYS A 169 50.76 37.26 -36.62
C LYS A 169 49.26 37.28 -36.30
N GLY A 170 48.41 37.08 -37.31
CA GLY A 170 46.96 37.06 -37.12
C GLY A 170 46.49 35.91 -36.25
N ARG A 171 46.99 34.69 -36.50
CA ARG A 171 46.63 33.50 -35.71
C ARG A 171 47.13 33.58 -34.27
N THR A 172 48.38 33.98 -34.05
CA THR A 172 48.90 34.14 -32.68
C THR A 172 48.13 35.18 -31.88
N LEU A 173 47.61 36.24 -32.52
CA LEU A 173 46.74 37.20 -31.85
C LEU A 173 45.39 36.56 -31.50
N ARG A 174 44.77 35.81 -32.41
CA ARG A 174 43.51 35.08 -32.14
C ARG A 174 43.66 34.10 -30.99
N ASP A 175 44.69 33.26 -31.00
CA ASP A 175 44.94 32.29 -29.93
C ASP A 175 45.15 33.00 -28.59
N ARG A 176 45.87 34.13 -28.57
CA ARG A 176 46.04 34.93 -27.35
C ARG A 176 44.72 35.52 -26.86
N THR A 177 43.87 36.00 -27.77
CA THR A 177 42.54 36.51 -27.40
C THR A 177 41.63 35.39 -26.88
N GLU A 178 41.67 34.21 -27.50
CA GLU A 178 40.91 33.04 -27.07
C GLU A 178 41.41 32.50 -25.73
N ALA A 179 42.73 32.42 -25.54
CA ALA A 179 43.35 32.04 -24.26
C ALA A 179 43.01 33.04 -23.16
N LYS A 180 43.02 34.34 -23.46
CA LYS A 180 42.59 35.38 -22.52
C LYS A 180 41.10 35.22 -22.17
N HIS A 181 40.25 34.98 -23.17
CA HIS A 181 38.82 34.80 -22.96
C HIS A 181 38.50 33.54 -22.16
N SER A 182 39.16 32.40 -22.44
CA SER A 182 39.00 31.17 -21.67
C SER A 182 39.51 31.31 -20.24
N ALA A 183 40.64 31.99 -20.03
CA ALA A 183 41.14 32.32 -18.71
C ALA A 183 40.18 33.23 -17.94
N GLN A 184 39.61 34.24 -18.60
CA GLN A 184 38.60 35.12 -18.01
C GLN A 184 37.35 34.34 -17.61
N LYS A 185 36.87 33.43 -18.45
CA LYS A 185 35.73 32.57 -18.13
C LYS A 185 36.00 31.70 -16.90
N LEU A 186 37.14 31.01 -16.85
CA LEU A 186 37.54 30.19 -15.71
C LEU A 186 37.71 31.01 -14.43
N PHE A 187 38.24 32.23 -14.55
CA PHE A 187 38.36 33.14 -13.41
C PHE A 187 36.98 33.47 -12.82
N TRP A 188 36.01 33.88 -13.65
CA TRP A 188 34.67 34.19 -13.18
C TRP A 188 33.86 32.97 -12.74
N GLU A 189 34.16 31.78 -13.25
CA GLU A 189 33.58 30.53 -12.75
C GLU A 189 34.06 30.18 -11.32
N THR A 190 35.30 30.54 -11.00
CA THR A 190 35.92 30.24 -9.68
C THR A 190 35.79 31.38 -8.67
N HIS A 191 35.62 32.61 -9.14
CA HIS A 191 35.58 33.84 -8.33
C HIS A 191 34.23 34.56 -8.50
N ASP A 192 33.12 33.82 -8.38
CA ASP A 192 31.77 34.39 -8.44
C ASP A 192 31.24 34.89 -7.08
N PHE A 193 31.97 34.61 -6.00
CA PHE A 193 31.62 34.94 -4.62
C PHE A 193 32.60 35.93 -4.00
N ASP A 194 32.07 36.95 -3.32
CA ASP A 194 32.85 37.89 -2.52
C ASP A 194 32.90 37.42 -1.06
N PRO A 195 34.06 36.96 -0.56
CA PRO A 195 34.19 36.48 0.81
C PRO A 195 34.13 37.60 1.87
N LEU A 196 34.40 38.86 1.50
CA LEU A 196 34.37 39.99 2.44
C LEU A 196 32.93 40.44 2.69
N LEU A 197 32.14 40.57 1.63
CA LEU A 197 30.72 40.91 1.74
C LEU A 197 29.83 39.70 2.03
N GLY A 198 30.35 38.49 1.79
CA GLY A 198 29.63 37.23 1.99
C GLY A 198 28.47 37.04 0.99
N ARG A 199 28.60 37.57 -0.23
CA ARG A 199 27.55 37.59 -1.26
C ARG A 199 28.12 37.27 -2.63
N TYR A 200 27.27 36.77 -3.53
CA TYR A 200 27.64 36.63 -4.94
C TYR A 200 27.69 37.99 -5.65
N TYR A 201 28.62 38.15 -6.59
CA TYR A 201 28.71 39.39 -7.40
C TYR A 201 27.48 39.56 -8.31
N ASP A 202 26.88 38.46 -8.75
CA ASP A 202 25.67 38.45 -9.55
C ASP A 202 24.41 38.48 -8.67
N ALA A 203 23.63 39.56 -8.81
CA ALA A 203 22.39 39.77 -8.07
C ALA A 203 21.33 38.67 -8.32
N GLY A 204 21.32 38.07 -9.52
CA GLY A 204 20.38 36.98 -9.84
C GLY A 204 20.71 35.71 -9.05
N LYS A 205 21.98 35.30 -9.06
CA LYS A 205 22.49 34.17 -8.28
C LYS A 205 22.29 34.38 -6.78
N GLU A 206 22.53 35.58 -6.27
CA GLU A 206 22.32 35.91 -4.86
C GLU A 206 20.85 35.76 -4.45
N ALA A 207 19.92 36.23 -5.27
CA ALA A 207 18.49 36.08 -5.00
C ALA A 207 18.07 34.60 -4.97
N ASP A 208 18.61 33.76 -5.86
CA ASP A 208 18.33 32.34 -5.87
C ASP A 208 18.98 31.60 -4.69
N PHE A 209 20.19 31.97 -4.31
CA PHE A 209 20.85 31.47 -3.10
C PHE A 209 20.04 31.82 -1.85
N ALA A 210 19.55 33.05 -1.73
CA ALA A 210 18.73 33.48 -0.60
C ALA A 210 17.42 32.67 -0.50
N LYS A 211 16.74 32.42 -1.62
CA LYS A 211 15.55 31.55 -1.66
C LYS A 211 15.89 30.12 -1.23
N GLN A 212 16.97 29.54 -1.77
CA GLN A 212 17.40 28.19 -1.42
C GLN A 212 17.76 28.10 0.06
N ARG A 213 18.48 29.09 0.60
CA ARG A 213 18.86 29.13 2.01
C ARG A 213 17.65 29.27 2.92
N ALA A 214 16.64 30.06 2.55
CA ALA A 214 15.38 30.13 3.28
C ALA A 214 14.68 28.75 3.34
N VAL A 215 14.61 28.04 2.21
CA VAL A 215 14.04 26.69 2.14
C VAL A 215 14.87 25.69 2.96
N LEU A 216 16.20 25.73 2.87
CA LEU A 216 17.06 24.84 3.67
C LEU A 216 16.96 25.14 5.16
N SER A 217 16.82 26.41 5.55
CA SER A 217 16.67 26.82 6.94
C SER A 217 15.35 26.34 7.55
N SER A 218 14.27 26.26 6.76
CA SER A 218 12.99 25.74 7.25
C SER A 218 12.98 24.22 7.39
N ILE A 219 13.75 23.52 6.57
CA ILE A 219 13.92 22.05 6.62
C ILE A 219 14.98 21.65 7.66
N ALA A 220 15.93 22.54 7.97
CA ALA A 220 17.00 22.28 8.92
C ALA A 220 16.42 21.85 10.27
N GLY A 221 16.95 20.75 10.82
CA GLY A 221 16.48 20.18 12.08
C GLY A 221 15.28 19.22 11.97
N GLN A 222 14.48 19.25 10.90
CA GLN A 222 13.39 18.27 10.73
C GLN A 222 13.94 16.84 10.60
N GLY A 223 15.04 16.67 9.86
CA GLY A 223 15.71 15.39 9.69
C GLY A 223 16.39 14.86 10.95
N SER A 224 16.87 15.72 11.86
CA SER A 224 17.44 15.27 13.13
C SER A 224 16.35 14.79 14.08
N VAL A 225 15.20 15.48 14.12
CA VAL A 225 14.01 15.04 14.87
C VAL A 225 13.51 13.69 14.35
N ALA A 226 13.48 13.48 13.03
CA ALA A 226 13.09 12.21 12.41
C ALA A 226 14.04 11.03 12.71
N ARG A 227 15.27 11.28 13.16
CA ARG A 227 16.23 10.25 13.60
C ARG A 227 16.11 9.90 15.08
N LEU A 228 15.37 10.70 15.86
CA LEU A 228 15.17 10.41 17.28
C LEU A 228 14.38 9.11 17.48
N PRO A 229 14.56 8.42 18.61
CA PRO A 229 13.74 7.25 18.93
C PRO A 229 12.25 7.62 18.97
N PRO A 230 11.33 6.71 18.58
CA PRO A 230 9.89 6.98 18.58
C PRO A 230 9.35 7.48 19.93
N ALA A 231 9.92 7.01 21.05
CA ALA A 231 9.55 7.48 22.38
C ALA A 231 9.78 8.98 22.58
N VAL A 232 10.79 9.56 21.93
CA VAL A 232 11.12 10.99 21.98
C VAL A 232 10.41 11.76 20.86
N GLN A 233 10.17 11.13 19.71
CA GLN A 233 9.46 11.77 18.60
C GLN A 233 8.00 12.03 18.89
N TYR A 234 7.34 11.07 19.56
CA TYR A 234 5.92 11.11 19.89
C TYR A 234 5.69 11.39 21.37
N CYS A 235 6.67 11.95 22.09
CA CYS A 235 6.39 12.47 23.42
C CYS A 235 5.62 13.79 23.31
N GLU A 236 4.73 14.04 24.26
CA GLU A 236 3.92 15.26 24.29
C GLU A 236 4.82 16.51 24.31
N GLY A 237 5.96 16.46 25.03
CA GLY A 237 6.93 17.56 25.07
C GLY A 237 7.56 17.92 23.71
N ALA A 238 7.53 17.03 22.72
CA ALA A 238 7.97 17.32 21.35
C ALA A 238 6.85 17.95 20.50
N ALA A 239 5.59 17.76 20.87
CA ALA A 239 4.43 18.29 20.16
C ALA A 239 4.01 19.70 20.65
N TYR A 240 4.46 20.10 21.84
CA TYR A 240 4.15 21.40 22.44
C TYR A 240 5.36 22.34 22.52
N ASP A 241 5.07 23.63 22.54
CA ASP A 241 5.99 24.61 23.08
C ASP A 241 5.78 24.76 24.58
N ILE A 242 6.82 24.51 25.37
CA ILE A 242 6.70 24.50 26.84
C ILE A 242 6.46 25.92 27.39
N VAL A 243 6.98 26.94 26.69
CA VAL A 243 6.92 28.33 27.16
C VAL A 243 5.62 29.01 26.75
N SER A 244 5.22 28.88 25.48
CA SER A 244 3.98 29.50 24.99
C SER A 244 2.74 28.63 25.15
N HIS A 245 2.90 27.37 25.55
CA HIS A 245 1.85 26.33 25.57
C HIS A 245 1.15 26.12 24.21
N ALA A 246 1.71 26.66 23.12
CA ALA A 246 1.18 26.49 21.78
C ALA A 246 1.50 25.08 21.25
N VAL A 247 0.57 24.51 20.49
CA VAL A 247 0.81 23.26 19.77
C VAL A 247 1.73 23.54 18.59
N LYS A 248 2.91 22.89 18.56
CA LYS A 248 3.85 22.96 17.44
C LYS A 248 3.41 22.06 16.29
N ASP A 249 2.91 20.87 16.62
CA ASP A 249 2.58 19.83 15.65
C ASP A 249 1.35 19.04 16.10
N GLN A 250 0.18 19.42 15.56
CA GLN A 250 -1.12 18.82 15.90
C GLN A 250 -1.17 17.34 15.53
N ALA A 251 -0.56 16.95 14.40
CA ALA A 251 -0.59 15.58 13.94
C ALA A 251 0.19 14.64 14.87
N LYS A 252 1.35 15.08 15.37
CA LYS A 252 2.12 14.29 16.35
C LYS A 252 1.41 14.18 17.68
N LEU A 253 0.72 15.23 18.10
CA LEU A 253 -0.06 15.21 19.33
C LEU A 253 -1.18 14.15 19.27
N GLU A 254 -1.91 14.10 18.17
CA GLU A 254 -2.95 13.09 17.97
C GLU A 254 -2.38 11.67 17.99
N VAL A 255 -1.24 11.45 17.33
CA VAL A 255 -0.55 10.14 17.35
C VAL A 255 -0.08 9.78 18.77
N ALA A 256 0.53 10.72 19.50
CA ALA A 256 0.98 10.53 20.87
C ALA A 256 -0.19 10.15 21.79
N SER A 257 -1.29 10.90 21.69
CA SER A 257 -2.52 10.63 22.45
C SER A 257 -3.10 9.25 22.12
N GLY A 258 -3.07 8.84 20.85
CA GLY A 258 -3.52 7.52 20.41
C GLY A 258 -2.63 6.38 20.90
N VAL A 259 -1.32 6.59 21.00
CA VAL A 259 -0.37 5.60 21.56
C VAL A 259 -0.60 5.43 23.06
N GLY A 260 -0.74 6.52 23.81
CA GLY A 260 -1.07 6.47 25.25
C GLY A 260 -2.42 5.80 25.50
N ASN A 261 -3.43 6.12 24.68
CA ASN A 261 -4.77 5.59 24.81
C ASN A 261 -4.95 4.19 24.22
N ARG A 262 -3.92 3.59 23.59
CA ARG A 262 -4.03 2.26 22.95
C ARG A 262 -4.46 1.17 23.92
N ALA A 263 -3.96 1.20 25.15
CA ALA A 263 -4.35 0.23 26.18
C ALA A 263 -5.84 0.36 26.55
N ILE A 264 -6.35 1.59 26.61
CA ILE A 264 -7.76 1.88 26.88
C ILE A 264 -8.63 1.50 25.68
N ALA A 265 -8.21 1.84 24.46
CA ALA A 265 -8.91 1.50 23.21
C ALA A 265 -8.89 -0.01 22.91
N SER A 266 -7.86 -0.74 23.36
CA SER A 266 -7.81 -2.20 23.23
C SER A 266 -8.83 -2.92 24.09
N LYS A 267 -9.28 -2.28 25.18
CA LYS A 267 -10.38 -2.80 25.98
C LYS A 267 -11.66 -2.60 25.17
N LYS A 268 -12.28 -3.71 24.75
CA LYS A 268 -13.59 -3.70 24.11
C LYS A 268 -14.72 -3.30 25.08
N GLY A 269 -14.43 -3.17 26.38
CA GLY A 269 -15.41 -2.83 27.41
C GLY A 269 -16.25 -1.59 27.07
N PRO A 270 -15.62 -0.42 26.80
CA PRO A 270 -16.37 0.79 26.46
C PRO A 270 -17.20 0.69 25.18
N SER A 271 -16.71 -0.01 24.14
CA SER A 271 -17.48 -0.16 22.89
C SER A 271 -18.66 -1.11 23.07
N VAL A 272 -18.47 -2.21 23.81
CA VAL A 272 -19.52 -3.15 24.16
C VAL A 272 -20.56 -2.48 25.08
N GLU A 273 -20.12 -1.71 26.08
CA GLU A 273 -21.02 -0.93 26.95
C GLU A 273 -21.83 0.11 26.18
N ALA A 274 -21.20 0.82 25.24
CA ALA A 274 -21.90 1.78 24.38
C ALA A 274 -22.98 1.07 23.54
N GLU A 275 -22.66 -0.07 22.92
CA GLU A 275 -23.63 -0.85 22.15
C GLU A 275 -24.77 -1.38 23.04
N LEU A 276 -24.46 -1.83 24.26
CA LEU A 276 -25.47 -2.26 25.25
C LEU A 276 -26.37 -1.10 25.67
N ARG A 277 -25.82 0.09 25.91
CA ARG A 277 -26.61 1.29 26.21
C ARG A 277 -27.54 1.63 25.05
N ASP A 278 -27.03 1.69 23.82
CA ASP A 278 -27.86 2.00 22.64
C ASP A 278 -28.97 0.97 22.45
N ARG A 279 -28.67 -0.31 22.68
CA ARG A 279 -29.66 -1.40 22.61
C ARG A 279 -30.71 -1.28 23.71
N SER A 280 -30.31 -0.88 24.93
CA SER A 280 -31.23 -0.65 26.05
C SER A 280 -32.16 0.53 25.79
N VAL A 281 -31.63 1.66 25.30
CA VAL A 281 -32.42 2.86 24.95
C VAL A 281 -33.45 2.52 23.87
N LYS A 282 -33.03 1.84 22.80
CA LYS A 282 -33.96 1.38 21.74
C LYS A 282 -35.04 0.44 22.25
N ARG A 283 -34.71 -0.42 23.21
CA ARG A 283 -35.68 -1.34 23.83
C ARG A 283 -36.68 -0.56 24.68
N ASP A 284 -36.21 0.36 25.50
CA ASP A 284 -37.04 1.22 26.35
C ASP A 284 -37.97 2.09 25.51
N ASP A 285 -37.49 2.69 24.43
CA ASP A 285 -38.30 3.49 23.51
C ASP A 285 -39.37 2.64 22.82
N ARG A 286 -39.03 1.41 22.44
CA ARG A 286 -39.99 0.45 21.86
C ARG A 286 -41.04 0.04 22.88
N ASP A 287 -40.64 -0.20 24.12
CA ASP A 287 -41.56 -0.66 25.16
C ASP A 287 -42.45 0.51 25.65
N LYS A 288 -41.92 1.74 25.74
CA LYS A 288 -42.69 2.98 25.96
C LYS A 288 -43.69 3.25 24.84
N SER A 289 -43.26 3.16 23.59
CA SER A 289 -44.18 3.35 22.45
C SER A 289 -45.26 2.27 22.39
N ARG A 290 -44.95 1.02 22.75
CA ARG A 290 -45.96 -0.04 22.89
C ARG A 290 -46.91 0.22 24.06
N ALA A 291 -46.43 0.70 25.20
CA ALA A 291 -47.28 1.05 26.33
C ALA A 291 -48.24 2.19 25.96
N LEU A 292 -47.71 3.28 25.39
CA LEU A 292 -48.53 4.40 24.90
C LEU A 292 -49.53 3.95 23.83
N ALA A 293 -49.13 3.07 22.90
CA ALA A 293 -50.04 2.54 21.89
C ALA A 293 -51.14 1.65 22.47
N ARG A 294 -50.93 0.98 23.62
CA ARG A 294 -52.00 0.25 24.32
C ARG A 294 -52.99 1.21 24.96
N PHE A 295 -52.50 2.24 25.63
CA PHE A 295 -53.36 3.27 26.23
C PHE A 295 -54.14 4.07 25.18
N ALA A 296 -53.48 4.48 24.09
CA ALA A 296 -54.13 5.23 23.02
C ALA A 296 -55.21 4.42 22.27
N LYS A 297 -55.17 3.08 22.35
CA LYS A 297 -56.15 2.19 21.72
C LYS A 297 -57.39 1.94 22.58
N THR A 298 -57.40 2.32 23.86
CA THR A 298 -58.61 2.15 24.66
C THR A 298 -59.66 3.17 24.21
N VAL A 299 -60.90 2.67 24.07
CA VAL A 299 -62.05 3.49 23.67
C VAL A 299 -62.24 4.64 24.65
N ASP A 300 -62.10 4.33 25.95
CA ASP A 300 -62.20 5.31 27.04
C ASP A 300 -61.22 6.48 26.90
N PHE A 301 -59.97 6.24 26.48
CA PHE A 301 -58.99 7.32 26.29
C PHE A 301 -59.36 8.21 25.10
N CYS A 302 -59.72 7.60 23.97
CA CYS A 302 -60.19 8.34 22.79
C CYS A 302 -61.46 9.16 23.06
N GLU A 303 -62.38 8.62 23.86
CA GLU A 303 -63.63 9.31 24.23
C GLU A 303 -63.39 10.39 25.29
N ARG A 304 -62.42 10.19 26.19
CA ARG A 304 -62.05 11.17 27.22
C ARG A 304 -61.31 12.37 26.64
N GLU A 305 -60.31 12.16 25.78
CA GLU A 305 -59.64 13.26 25.06
C GLU A 305 -60.58 13.96 24.07
N GLY A 306 -61.53 13.24 23.48
CA GLY A 306 -62.54 13.83 22.61
C GLY A 306 -63.64 14.60 23.36
N GLY A 307 -63.64 14.63 24.70
CA GLY A 307 -64.70 15.23 25.51
C GLY A 307 -66.06 14.53 25.40
N ARG A 308 -66.11 13.36 24.76
CA ARG A 308 -67.34 12.61 24.39
C ARG A 308 -67.83 11.67 25.48
N HIS A 309 -67.02 11.46 26.51
CA HIS A 309 -67.41 10.70 27.69
C HIS A 309 -68.51 11.37 28.51
N HIS A 310 -68.70 12.68 28.33
CA HIS A 310 -69.86 13.40 28.86
C HIS A 310 -70.99 13.32 27.83
N GLY A 311 -72.17 12.83 28.23
CA GLY A 311 -73.34 12.70 27.33
C GLY A 311 -73.95 14.05 26.87
N TYR A 312 -73.24 15.15 27.12
CA TYR A 312 -73.61 16.53 26.85
C TYR A 312 -72.36 17.34 26.52
N ASP A 313 -72.53 18.46 25.82
CA ASP A 313 -71.44 19.40 25.51
C ASP A 313 -71.03 20.13 26.80
N VAL A 314 -69.75 20.04 27.17
CA VAL A 314 -69.23 20.62 28.43
C VAL A 314 -69.31 22.15 28.44
N LEU A 315 -69.30 22.81 27.28
CA LEU A 315 -69.34 24.27 27.19
C LEU A 315 -70.77 24.83 27.20
N THR A 316 -71.73 24.10 26.63
CA THR A 316 -73.11 24.58 26.44
C THR A 316 -74.13 23.82 27.28
N HIS A 317 -73.73 22.74 27.96
CA HIS A 317 -74.58 21.83 28.74
C HIS A 317 -75.75 21.20 27.96
N GLU A 318 -75.80 21.34 26.64
CA GLU A 318 -76.81 20.72 25.79
C GLU A 318 -76.51 19.21 25.61
N SER A 319 -77.53 18.36 25.68
CA SER A 319 -77.36 16.91 25.54
C SER A 319 -77.03 16.52 24.10
N HIS A 320 -76.20 15.50 23.93
CA HIS A 320 -75.92 14.90 22.61
C HIS A 320 -76.96 13.84 22.21
N VAL A 321 -77.92 13.54 23.09
CA VAL A 321 -78.97 12.54 22.91
C VAL A 321 -80.33 13.18 23.21
N GLY A 322 -81.34 12.91 22.38
CA GLY A 322 -82.71 13.43 22.56
C GLY A 322 -83.23 14.28 21.39
N ARG A 323 -84.42 14.86 21.57
CA ARG A 323 -85.18 15.55 20.50
C ARG A 323 -84.60 16.91 20.09
N LEU A 324 -83.78 17.53 20.96
CA LEU A 324 -83.05 18.78 20.72
C LEU A 324 -81.52 18.55 20.77
N ALA A 325 -81.07 17.35 20.41
CA ALA A 325 -79.66 16.99 20.54
C ALA A 325 -78.77 17.77 19.56
N ARG A 326 -77.65 18.30 20.07
CA ARG A 326 -76.59 18.82 19.21
C ARG A 326 -75.71 17.70 18.66
N PRO A 327 -75.39 17.73 17.35
CA PRO A 327 -74.51 16.73 16.76
C PRO A 327 -73.11 16.83 17.37
N MET A 328 -72.54 15.67 17.72
CA MET A 328 -71.18 15.60 18.25
C MET A 328 -70.16 16.02 17.18
N ALA A 329 -69.24 16.93 17.55
CA ALA A 329 -68.17 17.40 16.66
C ALA A 329 -67.25 16.24 16.25
N THR A 330 -66.95 16.08 14.96
CA THR A 330 -66.15 14.97 14.42
C THR A 330 -64.79 14.83 15.12
N MET A 331 -64.41 13.61 15.51
CA MET A 331 -63.12 13.34 16.16
C MET A 331 -61.97 13.78 15.24
N ARG A 332 -61.08 14.63 15.77
CA ARG A 332 -59.83 15.00 15.07
C ARG A 332 -58.80 13.86 15.12
N ILE A 333 -58.86 13.04 16.17
CA ILE A 333 -58.00 11.87 16.35
C ILE A 333 -58.57 10.74 15.48
N LYS A 334 -57.83 10.33 14.46
CA LYS A 334 -58.20 9.18 13.63
C LYS A 334 -58.12 7.93 14.49
N LYS A 335 -59.20 7.12 14.50
CA LYS A 335 -59.16 5.81 15.14
C LYS A 335 -58.02 4.99 14.53
N PRO A 336 -57.26 4.22 15.34
CA PRO A 336 -56.23 3.36 14.81
C PRO A 336 -56.87 2.38 13.82
N ASP A 337 -56.22 2.18 12.68
CA ASP A 337 -56.73 1.30 11.63
C ASP A 337 -57.03 -0.08 12.21
N GLY A 338 -58.21 -0.64 11.91
CA GLY A 338 -58.54 -2.01 12.28
C GLY A 338 -57.58 -3.01 11.62
N PRO A 339 -57.46 -4.24 12.13
CA PRO A 339 -56.57 -5.26 11.56
C PRO A 339 -56.82 -5.49 10.05
N TRP A 340 -58.07 -5.42 9.61
CA TRP A 340 -58.44 -5.52 8.19
C TRP A 340 -58.03 -4.30 7.35
N GLN A 341 -58.10 -3.09 7.92
CA GLN A 341 -57.59 -1.87 7.26
C GLN A 341 -56.06 -1.89 7.19
N GLN A 342 -55.39 -2.34 8.24
CA GLN A 342 -53.94 -2.54 8.24
C GLN A 342 -53.52 -3.57 7.19
N LEU A 343 -54.27 -4.67 7.04
CA LEU A 343 -54.04 -5.67 5.99
C LEU A 343 -54.25 -5.09 4.59
N SER A 344 -55.28 -4.25 4.39
CA SER A 344 -55.53 -3.61 3.10
C SER A 344 -54.43 -2.59 2.74
N LYS A 345 -53.88 -1.87 3.73
CA LYS A 345 -52.76 -0.95 3.54
C LYS A 345 -51.45 -1.68 3.31
N SER A 346 -51.18 -2.77 4.02
CA SER A 346 -50.00 -3.59 3.76
C SER A 346 -50.08 -4.33 2.42
N ALA A 347 -51.27 -4.78 2.01
CA ALA A 347 -51.51 -5.33 0.67
C ALA A 347 -51.35 -4.27 -0.43
N ALA A 348 -51.76 -3.03 -0.19
CA ALA A 348 -51.53 -1.91 -1.10
C ALA A 348 -50.03 -1.55 -1.24
N VAL A 349 -49.24 -1.68 -0.16
CA VAL A 349 -47.77 -1.48 -0.22
C VAL A 349 -47.08 -2.60 -0.99
N VAL A 350 -47.52 -3.85 -0.84
CA VAL A 350 -46.95 -5.00 -1.58
C VAL A 350 -47.30 -4.96 -3.07
N THR A 351 -48.45 -4.39 -3.45
CA THR A 351 -48.85 -4.23 -4.86
C THR A 351 -48.27 -2.98 -5.51
N ALA A 352 -47.96 -1.92 -4.75
CA ALA A 352 -47.27 -0.73 -5.26
C ALA A 352 -45.79 -1.00 -5.62
N ASP A 353 -45.14 -2.01 -5.02
CA ASP A 353 -43.74 -2.37 -5.29
C ASP A 353 -43.55 -3.26 -6.54
N LEU A 354 -44.64 -3.68 -7.20
CA LEU A 354 -44.60 -4.38 -8.49
C LEU A 354 -44.75 -3.43 -9.69
N GLY A 355 -44.93 -2.12 -9.44
CA GLY A 355 -45.10 -1.08 -10.45
C GLY A 355 -43.93 -0.11 -10.53
N GLY A 356 -42.82 -0.53 -11.15
CA GLY A 356 -41.88 0.33 -11.87
C GLY A 356 -41.29 1.56 -11.16
N ARG A 357 -40.21 1.38 -10.39
CA ARG A 357 -39.17 2.41 -10.23
C ARG A 357 -37.81 1.76 -9.89
N PRO A 358 -36.70 2.14 -10.55
CA PRO A 358 -35.40 1.59 -10.21
C PRO A 358 -34.85 2.28 -8.95
N LEU A 359 -34.65 1.51 -7.86
CA LEU A 359 -33.84 1.93 -6.73
C LEU A 359 -32.39 1.42 -6.88
N PRO A 360 -31.40 2.18 -6.38
CA PRO A 360 -29.99 1.92 -6.64
C PRO A 360 -29.48 0.67 -5.94
N ALA A 361 -28.60 -0.04 -6.64
CA ALA A 361 -28.01 -1.29 -6.22
C ALA A 361 -27.20 -1.17 -4.92
N THR A 362 -27.76 -1.67 -3.82
CA THR A 362 -26.96 -2.14 -2.67
C THR A 362 -26.88 -3.66 -2.70
N LYS A 363 -25.72 -4.16 -3.10
CA LYS A 363 -25.35 -5.58 -3.04
C LYS A 363 -25.40 -6.06 -1.59
N ARG A 364 -26.28 -7.02 -1.28
CA ARG A 364 -26.07 -7.99 -0.19
C ARG A 364 -26.76 -9.32 -0.49
N SER A 365 -25.90 -10.29 -0.79
CA SER A 365 -25.98 -11.74 -0.70
C SER A 365 -27.34 -12.41 -0.45
N ALA A 366 -27.70 -13.25 -1.40
CA ALA A 366 -28.76 -14.25 -1.36
C ALA A 366 -28.62 -15.24 -0.19
N THR A 367 -29.74 -15.58 0.44
CA THR A 367 -30.08 -16.93 0.93
C THR A 367 -31.57 -17.00 1.25
N ALA A 368 -32.18 -18.13 0.84
CA ALA A 368 -33.52 -18.62 1.19
C ALA A 368 -34.76 -17.87 0.67
N LYS A 369 -35.25 -18.28 -0.51
CA LYS A 369 -36.68 -18.26 -0.84
C LYS A 369 -37.37 -19.30 0.06
N ALA A 370 -38.10 -18.84 1.08
CA ALA A 370 -39.02 -19.69 1.83
C ALA A 370 -40.37 -19.73 1.09
N ALA A 371 -40.78 -20.91 0.63
CA ALA A 371 -42.14 -21.17 0.15
C ALA A 371 -43.12 -21.19 1.34
N PRO A 372 -44.41 -20.84 1.13
CA PRO A 372 -45.42 -20.87 2.20
C PRO A 372 -45.61 -22.29 2.73
N ARG A 373 -45.63 -22.42 4.06
CA ARG A 373 -45.88 -23.68 4.77
C ARG A 373 -47.34 -24.11 4.56
N ASP A 374 -47.51 -25.25 3.91
CA ASP A 374 -48.77 -25.98 3.87
C ASP A 374 -49.01 -26.69 5.22
N LEU A 375 -50.21 -26.58 5.76
CA LEU A 375 -50.63 -27.10 7.06
C LEU A 375 -51.46 -28.36 6.86
N SER A 376 -50.84 -29.44 6.40
CA SER A 376 -51.40 -30.79 6.52
C SER A 376 -50.29 -31.78 6.83
N GLY A 377 -50.47 -32.52 7.92
CA GLY A 377 -49.46 -33.42 8.47
C GLY A 377 -49.20 -34.68 7.64
N ALA A 378 -48.16 -35.39 8.09
CA ALA A 378 -47.65 -36.69 7.64
C ALA A 378 -46.66 -36.67 6.47
N GLN A 379 -45.37 -36.49 6.77
CA GLN A 379 -44.31 -37.23 6.06
C GLN A 379 -43.00 -37.31 6.86
N VAL A 380 -42.48 -38.53 6.95
CA VAL A 380 -41.24 -38.95 7.61
C VAL A 380 -40.02 -38.48 6.80
N PRO A 381 -38.96 -37.92 7.40
CA PRO A 381 -37.77 -37.52 6.65
C PRO A 381 -36.80 -38.68 6.42
N ALA A 382 -36.45 -38.91 5.15
CA ALA A 382 -35.34 -39.74 4.70
C ALA A 382 -33.98 -38.99 4.86
N PRO A 383 -32.86 -39.70 5.04
CA PRO A 383 -31.54 -39.09 5.24
C PRO A 383 -30.92 -38.55 3.95
N PRO A 384 -30.17 -37.43 3.99
CA PRO A 384 -29.53 -36.87 2.80
C PRO A 384 -28.28 -37.65 2.39
N THR A 385 -28.26 -37.97 1.10
CA THR A 385 -27.20 -38.59 0.31
C THR A 385 -26.03 -37.62 0.12
N ALA A 386 -24.81 -38.06 0.40
CA ALA A 386 -23.59 -37.32 0.11
C ALA A 386 -23.22 -37.44 -1.39
N PRO A 387 -22.76 -36.37 -2.06
CA PRO A 387 -22.25 -36.48 -3.42
C PRO A 387 -20.83 -37.06 -3.43
N ALA A 388 -20.69 -38.18 -4.15
CA ALA A 388 -19.41 -38.71 -4.60
C ALA A 388 -18.78 -37.77 -5.63
N SER A 389 -17.51 -37.40 -5.43
CA SER A 389 -16.65 -36.89 -6.50
C SER A 389 -15.43 -37.78 -6.61
N SER A 390 -15.39 -38.53 -7.70
CA SER A 390 -14.23 -39.23 -8.24
C SER A 390 -13.22 -38.22 -8.80
N ARG A 391 -11.92 -38.44 -8.55
CA ARG A 391 -10.83 -38.50 -9.56
C ARG A 391 -9.43 -38.41 -8.93
N THR A 392 -8.73 -39.54 -9.03
CA THR A 392 -7.39 -39.71 -9.63
C THR A 392 -6.31 -38.64 -9.40
N GLY A 393 -5.28 -39.06 -8.65
CA GLY A 393 -3.84 -38.88 -8.88
C GLY A 393 -3.31 -37.67 -9.65
N ASN A 394 -2.44 -36.88 -9.01
CA ASN A 394 -0.99 -36.96 -9.24
C ASN A 394 -0.27 -35.90 -8.40
N VAL A 395 0.83 -36.32 -7.78
CA VAL A 395 1.85 -35.46 -7.18
C VAL A 395 2.69 -34.86 -8.32
N PRO A 396 3.06 -33.57 -8.25
CA PRO A 396 4.48 -33.28 -8.15
C PRO A 396 4.82 -32.20 -7.12
N MET A 397 5.96 -32.43 -6.47
CA MET A 397 6.72 -31.47 -5.71
C MET A 397 7.07 -30.21 -6.51
N ARG A 398 7.28 -29.13 -5.74
CA ARG A 398 8.22 -28.00 -5.93
C ARG A 398 7.55 -26.65 -6.25
N SER A 399 7.59 -25.74 -5.28
CA SER A 399 8.37 -24.48 -5.34
C SER A 399 7.83 -23.38 -4.39
N LYS A 400 8.77 -22.75 -3.69
CA LYS A 400 8.83 -21.36 -3.16
C LYS A 400 7.60 -20.75 -2.46
N PRO A 401 7.73 -20.23 -1.22
CA PRO A 401 6.73 -19.32 -0.67
C PRO A 401 6.79 -17.97 -1.39
N SER A 402 5.70 -17.65 -2.09
CA SER A 402 5.39 -16.31 -2.58
C SER A 402 5.13 -15.37 -1.41
N GLY A 403 5.49 -14.10 -1.62
CA GLY A 403 5.34 -13.02 -0.65
C GLY A 403 3.90 -12.89 -0.15
N ARG A 404 3.78 -12.75 1.17
CA ARG A 404 2.53 -12.41 1.85
C ARG A 404 2.16 -10.98 1.45
N GLY A 405 1.17 -10.86 0.57
CA GLY A 405 0.53 -9.59 0.23
C GLY A 405 -0.09 -8.98 1.49
N VAL A 406 0.32 -7.74 1.78
CA VAL A 406 -0.34 -6.86 2.74
C VAL A 406 -1.67 -6.40 2.10
N PRO A 407 -2.81 -6.50 2.79
CA PRO A 407 -4.06 -5.93 2.30
C PRO A 407 -3.96 -4.39 2.30
N ALA A 408 -4.25 -3.79 1.15
CA ALA A 408 -4.31 -2.34 0.98
C ALA A 408 -5.40 -1.71 1.88
N PRO A 409 -5.12 -0.60 2.58
CA PRO A 409 -6.17 0.20 3.20
C PRO A 409 -6.94 0.97 2.11
N THR A 410 -8.20 0.60 1.92
CA THR A 410 -9.19 1.45 1.24
C THR A 410 -9.51 2.66 2.12
N GLY A 411 -9.16 3.85 1.63
CA GLY A 411 -9.52 5.13 2.26
C GLY A 411 -8.35 6.09 2.42
N ALA A 412 -7.63 6.39 1.33
CA ALA A 412 -6.70 7.51 1.29
C ALA A 412 -7.38 8.68 0.56
N ALA A 413 -7.62 9.76 1.29
CA ALA A 413 -7.80 11.08 0.70
C ALA A 413 -6.61 11.38 -0.22
N ALA A 414 -6.88 12.02 -1.36
CA ALA A 414 -5.87 12.33 -2.37
C ALA A 414 -4.62 12.95 -1.73
N PRO A 415 -3.40 12.47 -2.07
CA PRO A 415 -2.18 13.09 -1.57
C PRO A 415 -2.11 14.52 -2.09
N ALA A 416 -1.91 15.47 -1.19
CA ALA A 416 -1.59 16.85 -1.53
C ALA A 416 -0.44 16.88 -2.56
N PRO A 417 -0.48 17.80 -3.54
CA PRO A 417 0.56 17.89 -4.56
C PRO A 417 1.91 18.07 -3.88
N ARG A 418 2.86 17.19 -4.22
CA ARG A 418 4.25 17.37 -3.82
C ARG A 418 4.71 18.76 -4.28
N PRO A 419 5.37 19.57 -3.44
CA PRO A 419 5.96 20.81 -3.92
C PRO A 419 6.91 20.46 -5.05
N SER A 420 6.63 20.98 -6.25
CA SER A 420 7.51 20.85 -7.41
C SER A 420 8.84 21.50 -7.04
N VAL A 421 9.86 20.69 -6.77
CA VAL A 421 11.22 21.19 -6.70
C VAL A 421 11.53 21.75 -8.08
N PRO A 422 11.81 23.07 -8.23
CA PRO A 422 12.17 23.62 -9.53
C PRO A 422 13.42 22.89 -10.02
N ALA A 423 13.31 22.26 -11.19
CA ALA A 423 14.43 21.60 -11.83
C ALA A 423 15.55 22.63 -12.02
N LEU A 424 16.76 22.27 -11.58
CA LEU A 424 17.98 23.06 -11.79
C LEU A 424 18.10 23.36 -13.30
N LYS A 425 17.86 24.61 -13.70
CA LYS A 425 18.20 25.07 -15.05
C LYS A 425 19.71 25.23 -15.09
N LEU A 426 20.38 24.25 -15.71
CA LEU A 426 21.77 24.41 -16.11
C LEU A 426 21.84 25.54 -17.13
N PRO A 427 22.80 26.48 -17.01
CA PRO A 427 22.94 27.58 -17.96
C PRO A 427 23.30 27.01 -19.34
N THR A 428 22.44 27.25 -20.32
CA THR A 428 22.76 27.04 -21.73
C THR A 428 23.83 28.04 -22.12
N SER A 429 24.99 27.55 -22.56
CA SER A 429 26.08 28.36 -23.10
C SER A 429 25.55 29.23 -24.24
N PRO A 430 25.79 30.56 -24.25
CA PRO A 430 25.56 31.36 -25.44
C PRO A 430 26.52 30.90 -26.54
N ALA A 431 25.98 30.81 -27.76
CA ALA A 431 26.71 30.51 -29.00
C ALA A 431 27.42 31.75 -29.53
#